data_AF-A0A1V2T9F4-F1
#
_entry.id   AF-A0A1V2T9F4-F1
#
_cell.length_a   1.000
_cell.length_b   1.000
_cell.length_c   1.000
_cell.angle_alpha   90.00
_cell.angle_beta   90.00
_cell.angle_gamma   90.00
#
_symmetry.space_group_name_H-M   'P 1'
#
loop_
_entity.id
_entity.type
_entity.pdbx_description
1 polymer ?
#
loop_
_entity_poly.entity_id
_entity_poly.type
_entity_poly.pdbx_seq_one_letter_code
_entity_poly.pdbx_strand_id
1 'polypeptide(L)'
;MGTAPQAWRADAGDFDRIVEAFSRAALDEAVTAWILEDFPPDDFVAEFVPRTVERGLRDDEVWVAGADGEIWTVSIWQTLTSLQRFEEEAAETGAHAAQLPGVRPLQRSAYLTDLLAREHPREFPHSYVQVMVTVPEHRGKGSGAAVLADRVRACGAAGTPAFLEASTERSARLYAREGFVREGTPHQLPDNGPTLIPMWFRP
;
A
#
# COMPACT_ATOMS: atom_id res chain seq x y z
N MET A 1 17.17 8.87 24.45
CA MET A 1 17.10 8.99 22.98
C MET A 1 16.74 7.61 22.46
N GLY A 2 15.57 7.46 21.82
CA GLY A 2 15.16 6.16 21.27
C GLY A 2 15.99 5.79 20.05
N THR A 3 16.18 4.50 19.81
CA THR A 3 16.84 3.96 18.62
C THR A 3 16.10 4.44 17.36
N ALA A 4 16.84 4.97 16.38
CA ALA A 4 16.25 5.37 15.10
C ALA A 4 15.79 4.13 14.32
N PRO A 5 14.63 4.17 13.65
CA PRO A 5 14.16 3.02 12.89
C PRO A 5 15.08 2.74 11.70
N GLN A 6 15.36 1.47 11.45
CA GLN A 6 16.11 0.99 10.30
C GLN A 6 15.17 0.29 9.34
N ALA A 7 15.41 0.45 8.04
CA ALA A 7 14.67 -0.25 6.99
C ALA A 7 15.46 -1.48 6.50
N TRP A 8 14.76 -2.57 6.23
CA TRP A 8 15.33 -3.77 5.62
C TRP A 8 14.30 -4.46 4.71
N ARG A 9 14.79 -5.27 3.77
CA ARG A 9 13.97 -6.16 2.97
C ARG A 9 13.64 -7.39 3.80
N ALA A 10 12.35 -7.69 3.92
CA ALA A 10 11.89 -8.87 4.65
C ALA A 10 11.94 -10.13 3.78
N ASP A 11 11.96 -11.29 4.43
CA ASP A 11 11.87 -12.61 3.79
C ASP A 11 10.75 -13.46 4.41
N ALA A 12 10.62 -14.72 3.95
CA ALA A 12 9.57 -15.62 4.41
C ALA A 12 9.61 -15.91 5.92
N GLY A 13 10.77 -15.77 6.58
CA GLY A 13 10.91 -15.93 8.02
C GLY A 13 10.33 -14.77 8.84
N ASP A 14 10.06 -13.62 8.21
CA ASP A 14 9.42 -12.47 8.86
C ASP A 14 7.88 -12.52 8.79
N PHE A 15 7.28 -13.52 8.14
CA PHE A 15 5.84 -13.58 7.82
C PHE A 15 4.94 -13.23 9.01
N ASP A 16 5.06 -13.96 10.13
CA ASP A 16 4.18 -13.77 11.30
C ASP A 16 4.31 -12.35 11.88
N ARG A 17 5.54 -11.82 11.93
CA ARG A 17 5.83 -10.48 12.45
C ARG A 17 5.29 -9.38 11.54
N ILE A 18 5.33 -9.60 10.21
CA ILE A 18 4.73 -8.69 9.24
C ILE A 18 3.21 -8.70 9.36
N VAL A 19 2.60 -9.88 9.43
CA VAL A 19 1.14 -10.02 9.57
C VAL A 19 0.66 -9.34 10.85
N GLU A 20 1.35 -9.52 11.97
CA GLU A 20 1.02 -8.84 13.23
C GLU A 20 1.08 -7.31 13.08
N ALA A 21 2.19 -6.77 12.57
CA ALA A 21 2.36 -5.33 12.42
C ALA A 21 1.40 -4.72 11.40
N PHE A 22 1.17 -5.38 10.26
CA PHE A 22 0.24 -4.93 9.23
C PHE A 22 -1.19 -4.97 9.76
N SER A 23 -1.62 -6.04 10.43
CA SER A 23 -2.98 -6.12 11.01
C SER A 23 -3.27 -4.95 11.96
N ARG A 24 -2.31 -4.57 12.81
CA ARG A 24 -2.41 -3.39 13.69
C ARG A 24 -2.41 -2.06 12.92
N ALA A 25 -1.72 -2.00 11.79
CA ALA A 25 -1.52 -0.77 11.02
C ALA A 25 -2.58 -0.52 9.93
N ALA A 26 -3.31 -1.55 9.50
CA ALA A 26 -4.27 -1.50 8.40
C ALA A 26 -5.60 -0.86 8.79
N LEU A 27 -6.04 -1.04 10.04
CA LEU A 27 -7.42 -0.73 10.46
C LEU A 27 -7.83 0.73 10.24
N ASP A 28 -6.89 1.65 10.39
CA ASP A 28 -7.11 3.09 10.23
C ASP A 28 -6.35 3.68 9.02
N GLU A 29 -5.88 2.80 8.13
CA GLU A 29 -5.51 3.20 6.76
C GLU A 29 -6.79 3.68 6.06
N ALA A 30 -6.73 4.81 5.36
CA ALA A 30 -7.93 5.53 4.94
C ALA A 30 -8.78 4.77 3.91
N VAL A 31 -8.17 4.00 3.02
CA VAL A 31 -8.87 3.16 2.05
C VAL A 31 -9.44 1.92 2.73
N THR A 32 -8.69 1.25 3.61
CA THR A 32 -9.19 0.11 4.39
C THR A 32 -10.35 0.53 5.29
N ALA A 33 -10.23 1.64 6.02
CA ALA A 33 -11.31 2.18 6.86
C ALA A 33 -12.54 2.54 6.04
N TRP A 34 -12.36 3.05 4.82
CA TRP A 34 -13.47 3.25 3.87
C TRP A 34 -14.06 1.92 3.42
N ILE A 35 -13.29 0.92 3.02
CA ILE A 35 -13.83 -0.40 2.62
C ILE A 35 -14.69 -1.00 3.75
N LEU A 36 -14.24 -0.87 4.99
CA LEU A 36 -14.82 -1.51 6.18
C LEU A 36 -15.81 -0.66 6.96
N GLU A 37 -16.16 0.53 6.49
CA GLU A 37 -17.14 1.38 7.18
C GLU A 37 -18.44 0.61 7.48
N ASP A 38 -18.81 0.58 8.76
CA ASP A 38 -19.95 -0.17 9.32
C ASP A 38 -19.86 -1.71 9.19
N PHE A 39 -18.67 -2.26 8.94
CA PHE A 39 -18.41 -3.69 8.83
C PHE A 39 -17.39 -4.15 9.90
N PRO A 40 -17.57 -5.33 10.53
CA PRO A 40 -16.60 -5.85 11.49
C PRO A 40 -15.22 -6.05 10.84
N PRO A 41 -14.16 -5.41 11.37
CA PRO A 41 -12.86 -5.42 10.70
C PRO A 41 -12.12 -6.75 10.84
N ASP A 42 -12.41 -7.52 11.89
CA ASP A 42 -11.64 -8.71 12.27
C ASP A 42 -11.62 -9.76 11.16
N ASP A 43 -12.78 -10.05 10.55
CA ASP A 43 -12.89 -11.05 9.49
C ASP A 43 -12.12 -10.62 8.23
N PHE A 44 -12.22 -9.33 7.86
CA PHE A 44 -11.51 -8.81 6.70
C PHE A 44 -10.00 -8.82 6.92
N VAL A 45 -9.53 -8.34 8.08
CA VAL A 45 -8.10 -8.27 8.39
C VAL A 45 -7.50 -9.67 8.47
N ALA A 46 -8.20 -10.63 9.08
CA ALA A 46 -7.75 -12.01 9.21
C ALA A 46 -7.57 -12.73 7.87
N GLU A 47 -8.34 -12.37 6.84
CA GLU A 47 -8.20 -12.95 5.50
C GLU A 47 -7.26 -12.13 4.60
N PHE A 48 -7.47 -10.82 4.56
CA PHE A 48 -6.78 -9.92 3.62
C PHE A 48 -5.29 -9.79 3.94
N VAL A 49 -4.93 -9.51 5.19
CA VAL A 49 -3.54 -9.19 5.54
C VAL A 49 -2.61 -10.37 5.28
N PRO A 50 -2.89 -11.61 5.75
CA PRO A 50 -2.02 -12.75 5.46
C PRO A 50 -1.86 -13.02 3.96
N ARG A 51 -2.96 -12.97 3.18
CA ARG A 51 -2.92 -13.17 1.72
C ARG A 51 -2.07 -12.11 1.03
N THR A 52 -2.20 -10.85 1.43
CA THR A 52 -1.40 -9.74 0.86
C THR A 52 0.08 -9.87 1.20
N VAL A 53 0.41 -10.26 2.43
CA VAL A 53 1.81 -10.48 2.86
C VAL A 53 2.42 -11.68 2.14
N GLU A 54 1.70 -12.80 2.05
CA GLU A 54 2.16 -14.01 1.36
C GLU A 54 2.46 -13.73 -0.11
N ARG A 55 1.52 -13.07 -0.82
CA ARG A 55 1.72 -12.64 -2.21
C ARG A 55 2.92 -11.70 -2.34
N GLY A 56 3.05 -10.74 -1.42
CA GLY A 56 4.14 -9.78 -1.42
C GLY A 56 5.52 -10.43 -1.26
N LEU A 57 5.65 -11.40 -0.35
CA LEU A 57 6.90 -12.12 -0.13
C LEU A 57 7.24 -13.08 -1.27
N ARG A 58 6.23 -13.62 -1.97
CA ARG A 58 6.40 -14.56 -3.08
C ARG A 58 6.78 -13.87 -4.39
N ASP A 59 6.05 -12.80 -4.75
CA ASP A 59 6.09 -12.22 -6.10
C ASP A 59 6.69 -10.81 -6.15
N ASP A 60 6.76 -10.11 -5.03
CA ASP A 60 7.07 -8.68 -4.95
C ASP A 60 8.27 -8.42 -3.99
N GLU A 61 8.43 -7.18 -3.54
CA GLU A 61 9.37 -6.84 -2.47
C GLU A 61 8.63 -6.31 -1.24
N VAL A 62 8.78 -6.99 -0.12
CA VAL A 62 8.31 -6.49 1.18
C VAL A 62 9.46 -5.80 1.90
N TRP A 63 9.27 -4.52 2.18
CA TRP A 63 10.19 -3.69 2.94
C TRP A 63 9.55 -3.29 4.25
N VAL A 64 10.31 -3.41 5.32
CA VAL A 64 9.85 -3.11 6.68
C VAL A 64 10.81 -2.16 7.34
N ALA A 65 10.32 -1.43 8.35
CA ALA A 65 11.18 -0.63 9.20
C ALA A 65 10.73 -0.65 10.65
N GLY A 66 11.70 -0.52 11.56
CA GLY A 66 11.46 -0.52 12.99
C GLY A 66 12.75 -0.49 13.78
N ALA A 67 12.64 -0.68 15.09
CA ALA A 67 13.78 -0.65 16.01
C ALA A 67 13.60 -1.73 17.09
N ASP A 68 14.70 -2.09 17.75
CA ASP A 68 14.73 -3.01 18.89
C ASP A 68 14.04 -4.37 18.61
N GLY A 69 14.10 -4.83 17.35
CA GLY A 69 13.51 -6.10 16.92
C GLY A 69 11.99 -6.06 16.64
N GLU A 70 11.36 -4.89 16.69
CA GLU A 70 9.93 -4.73 16.34
C GLU A 70 9.78 -4.17 14.92
N ILE A 71 8.74 -4.60 14.20
CA ILE A 71 8.34 -4.03 12.91
C ILE A 71 7.31 -2.93 13.18
N TRP A 72 7.61 -1.71 12.76
CA TRP A 72 6.74 -0.54 12.93
C TRP A 72 6.01 -0.16 11.65
N THR A 73 6.67 -0.36 10.51
CA THR A 73 6.16 -0.04 9.18
C THR A 73 6.30 -1.24 8.27
N VAL A 74 5.28 -1.47 7.45
CA VAL A 74 5.28 -2.46 6.37
C VAL A 74 4.99 -1.74 5.06
N SER A 75 5.76 -2.07 4.04
CA SER A 75 5.57 -1.57 2.68
C SER A 75 5.76 -2.67 1.66
N ILE A 76 4.87 -2.72 0.65
CA ILE A 76 4.92 -3.71 -0.43
C ILE A 76 5.16 -2.96 -1.73
N TRP A 77 6.23 -3.34 -2.42
CA TRP A 77 6.72 -2.73 -3.64
C TRP A 77 6.64 -3.73 -4.79
N GLN A 78 5.93 -3.35 -5.85
CA GLN A 78 5.78 -4.16 -7.06
C GLN A 78 6.60 -3.57 -8.19
N THR A 79 7.16 -4.42 -9.05
CA THR A 79 7.73 -3.99 -10.32
C THR A 79 6.67 -4.19 -11.40
N LEU A 80 6.18 -3.10 -11.97
CA LEU A 80 5.13 -3.14 -12.98
C LEU A 80 5.72 -3.05 -14.39
N THR A 81 5.31 -4.00 -15.22
CA THR A 81 5.65 -4.08 -16.65
C THR A 81 4.42 -4.15 -17.55
N SER A 82 3.23 -4.34 -16.96
CA SER A 82 1.93 -4.34 -17.62
C SER A 82 0.81 -4.09 -16.59
N LEU A 83 -0.43 -3.95 -17.06
CA LEU A 83 -1.63 -3.86 -16.21
C LEU A 83 -2.28 -5.21 -15.92
N GLN A 84 -1.74 -6.31 -16.44
CA GLN A 84 -2.41 -7.61 -16.40
C GLN A 84 -2.87 -8.00 -14.99
N ARG A 85 -2.01 -7.81 -13.98
CA ARG A 85 -2.35 -8.10 -12.58
C ARG A 85 -3.53 -7.25 -12.08
N PHE A 86 -3.61 -5.98 -12.45
CA PHE A 86 -4.72 -5.10 -12.06
C PHE A 86 -6.01 -5.51 -12.77
N GLU A 87 -5.94 -5.84 -14.06
CA GLU A 87 -7.09 -6.29 -14.84
C GLU A 87 -7.65 -7.61 -14.30
N GLU A 88 -6.79 -8.57 -13.97
CA GLU A 88 -7.16 -9.83 -13.34
C GLU A 88 -7.78 -9.62 -11.95
N GLU A 89 -7.16 -8.77 -11.12
CA GLU A 89 -7.66 -8.45 -9.76
C GLU A 89 -9.03 -7.74 -9.83
N ALA A 90 -9.22 -6.80 -10.75
CA ALA A 90 -10.50 -6.13 -10.99
C ALA A 90 -11.59 -7.12 -11.45
N ALA A 91 -11.24 -8.05 -12.35
CA ALA A 91 -12.17 -9.07 -12.83
C ALA A 91 -12.57 -10.05 -11.70
N GLU A 92 -11.62 -10.54 -10.90
CA GLU A 92 -11.86 -11.45 -9.78
C GLU A 92 -12.76 -10.79 -8.72
N THR A 93 -12.40 -9.59 -8.28
CA THR A 93 -13.14 -8.86 -7.25
C THR A 93 -14.51 -8.42 -7.73
N GLY A 94 -14.65 -7.98 -8.98
CA GLY A 94 -15.93 -7.66 -9.60
C GLY A 94 -16.86 -8.88 -9.70
N ALA A 95 -16.34 -10.04 -10.10
CA ALA A 95 -17.10 -11.29 -10.15
C ALA A 95 -17.57 -11.74 -8.76
N HIS A 96 -16.71 -11.63 -7.75
CA HIS A 96 -17.06 -11.95 -6.36
C HIS A 96 -18.15 -10.99 -5.84
N ALA A 97 -17.97 -9.68 -6.04
CA ALA A 97 -18.95 -8.67 -5.63
C ALA A 97 -20.32 -8.89 -6.29
N ALA A 98 -20.37 -9.32 -7.54
CA ALA A 98 -21.62 -9.62 -8.25
C ALA A 98 -22.38 -10.82 -7.63
N GLN A 99 -21.69 -11.78 -7.02
CA GLN A 99 -22.31 -12.91 -6.33
C GLN A 99 -22.90 -12.51 -4.97
N LEU A 100 -22.40 -11.42 -4.37
CA LEU A 100 -22.75 -10.96 -3.03
C LEU A 100 -23.07 -9.44 -3.03
N PRO A 101 -24.13 -9.00 -3.73
CA PRO A 101 -24.45 -7.58 -3.92
C PRO A 101 -24.76 -6.82 -2.62
N GLY A 102 -25.16 -7.53 -1.55
CA GLY A 102 -25.45 -6.94 -0.24
C GLY A 102 -24.21 -6.73 0.66
N VAL A 103 -23.03 -7.19 0.25
CA VAL A 103 -21.81 -7.12 1.07
C VAL A 103 -21.00 -5.89 0.66
N ARG A 104 -21.18 -4.79 1.41
CA ARG A 104 -20.59 -3.48 1.09
C ARG A 104 -19.05 -3.48 0.95
N PRO A 105 -18.27 -4.16 1.82
CA PRO A 105 -16.81 -4.23 1.62
C PRO A 105 -16.43 -4.83 0.27
N LEU A 106 -17.13 -5.87 -0.21
CA LEU A 106 -16.86 -6.47 -1.52
C LEU A 106 -17.18 -5.50 -2.66
N GLN A 107 -18.27 -4.73 -2.56
CA GLN A 107 -18.60 -3.71 -3.56
C GLN A 107 -17.55 -2.60 -3.62
N ARG A 108 -17.06 -2.16 -2.45
CA ARG A 108 -16.02 -1.13 -2.36
C ARG A 108 -14.67 -1.62 -2.87
N SER A 109 -14.30 -2.85 -2.54
CA SER A 109 -13.10 -3.49 -3.07
C SER A 109 -13.17 -3.62 -4.60
N ALA A 110 -14.29 -4.08 -5.16
CA ALA A 110 -14.49 -4.18 -6.61
C ALA A 110 -14.43 -2.81 -7.31
N TYR A 111 -15.00 -1.77 -6.70
CA TYR A 111 -14.89 -0.40 -7.23
C TYR A 111 -13.43 0.07 -7.24
N LEU A 112 -12.70 -0.14 -6.14
CA LEU A 112 -11.30 0.29 -6.01
C LEU A 112 -10.40 -0.40 -7.04
N THR A 113 -10.48 -1.72 -7.16
CA THR A 113 -9.65 -2.50 -8.07
C THR A 113 -9.95 -2.16 -9.54
N ASP A 114 -11.22 -1.99 -9.90
CA ASP A 114 -11.62 -1.51 -11.23
C ASP A 114 -11.08 -0.10 -11.52
N LEU A 115 -11.20 0.82 -10.56
CA LEU A 115 -10.65 2.17 -10.69
C LEU A 115 -9.14 2.13 -10.90
N LEU A 116 -8.41 1.36 -10.08
CA LEU A 116 -6.95 1.23 -10.23
C LEU A 116 -6.61 0.62 -11.60
N ALA A 117 -7.26 -0.47 -12.03
CA ALA A 117 -7.02 -1.05 -13.35
C ALA A 117 -7.26 -0.04 -14.51
N ARG A 118 -8.30 0.80 -14.38
CA ARG A 118 -8.65 1.82 -15.39
C ARG A 118 -7.81 3.08 -15.33
N GLU A 119 -7.24 3.44 -14.20
CA GLU A 119 -6.58 4.74 -14.04
C GLU A 119 -5.07 4.64 -13.80
N HIS A 120 -4.55 3.45 -13.46
CA HIS A 120 -3.12 3.24 -13.23
C HIS A 120 -2.30 3.72 -14.44
N PRO A 121 -1.11 4.30 -14.25
CA PRO A 121 -0.32 4.75 -15.37
C PRO A 121 0.11 3.64 -16.34
N ARG A 122 0.21 4.00 -17.63
CA ARG A 122 0.60 3.10 -18.75
C ARG A 122 2.06 3.30 -19.16
N GLU A 123 2.81 4.05 -18.37
CA GLU A 123 4.24 4.21 -18.51
C GLU A 123 4.91 3.04 -17.79
N PHE A 124 5.65 2.21 -18.51
CA PHE A 124 6.35 1.03 -17.97
C PHE A 124 7.82 1.02 -18.42
N PRO A 125 8.73 0.40 -17.65
CA PRO A 125 8.51 -0.18 -16.33
C PRO A 125 8.59 0.88 -15.22
N HIS A 126 7.93 0.61 -14.09
CA HIS A 126 8.06 1.42 -12.88
C HIS A 126 7.89 0.59 -11.61
N SER A 127 8.46 1.09 -10.51
CA SER A 127 8.18 0.58 -9.17
C SER A 127 6.84 1.14 -8.67
N TYR A 128 6.04 0.33 -8.00
CA TYR A 128 4.75 0.75 -7.44
C TYR A 128 4.68 0.44 -5.95
N VAL A 129 4.38 1.45 -5.13
CA VAL A 129 4.14 1.28 -3.69
C VAL A 129 2.67 0.91 -3.48
N GLN A 130 2.38 -0.39 -3.47
CA GLN A 130 1.03 -0.89 -3.25
C GLN A 130 0.56 -0.63 -1.81
N VAL A 131 1.46 -0.83 -0.85
CA VAL A 131 1.15 -0.71 0.59
C VAL A 131 2.24 0.12 1.26
N MET A 132 1.81 1.00 2.16
CA MET A 132 2.68 1.72 3.10
C MET A 132 1.87 2.01 4.37
N VAL A 133 2.00 1.15 5.37
CA VAL A 133 1.26 1.26 6.64
C VAL A 133 2.22 1.31 7.82
N THR A 134 1.86 2.07 8.85
CA THR A 134 2.67 2.22 10.06
C THR A 134 1.78 2.05 11.28
N VAL A 135 2.20 1.15 12.16
CA VAL A 135 1.57 0.84 13.44
C VAL A 135 1.32 2.14 14.21
N PRO A 136 0.08 2.40 14.70
CA PRO A 136 -0.32 3.70 15.25
C PRO A 136 0.65 4.28 16.29
N GLU A 137 1.14 3.45 17.21
CA GLU A 137 2.03 3.87 18.30
C GLU A 137 3.44 4.31 17.83
N HIS A 138 3.79 4.03 16.57
CA HIS A 138 5.11 4.32 16.00
C HIS A 138 5.09 5.39 14.90
N ARG A 139 3.93 6.00 14.65
CA ARG A 139 3.82 7.11 13.70
C ARG A 139 4.58 8.33 14.18
N GLY A 140 5.11 9.10 13.22
CA GLY A 140 5.93 10.28 13.52
C GLY A 140 7.34 9.94 14.01
N LYS A 141 7.71 8.66 14.13
CA LYS A 141 9.07 8.21 14.50
C LYS A 141 10.02 8.02 13.30
N GLY A 142 9.54 8.26 12.08
CA GLY A 142 10.36 8.25 10.86
C GLY A 142 10.54 6.90 10.17
N SER A 143 9.86 5.83 10.59
CA SER A 143 10.01 4.49 9.99
C SER A 143 9.56 4.43 8.52
N GLY A 144 8.44 5.06 8.17
CA GLY A 144 8.00 5.17 6.76
C GLY A 144 8.97 5.98 5.88
N ALA A 145 9.56 7.05 6.43
CA ALA A 145 10.58 7.82 5.74
C ALA A 145 11.86 6.99 5.54
N ALA A 146 12.25 6.16 6.52
CA ALA A 146 13.41 5.28 6.40
C ALA A 146 13.26 4.27 5.24
N VAL A 147 12.07 3.67 5.06
CA VAL A 147 11.78 2.80 3.92
C VAL A 147 11.87 3.59 2.61
N LEU A 148 11.16 4.72 2.50
CA LEU A 148 11.12 5.52 1.28
C LEU A 148 12.49 6.04 0.87
N ALA A 149 13.28 6.57 1.81
CA ALA A 149 14.61 7.10 1.53
C ALA A 149 15.56 6.03 0.97
N ASP A 150 15.45 4.78 1.47
CA ASP A 150 16.22 3.66 0.93
C ASP A 150 15.76 3.31 -0.49
N ARG A 151 14.45 3.16 -0.69
CA ARG A 151 13.87 2.73 -1.97
C ARG A 151 14.01 3.76 -3.07
N VAL A 152 13.78 5.03 -2.77
CA VAL A 152 13.97 6.15 -3.72
C VAL A 152 15.44 6.23 -4.16
N ARG A 153 16.40 6.03 -3.25
CA ARG A 153 17.83 5.97 -3.61
C ARG A 153 18.11 4.79 -4.56
N ALA A 154 17.54 3.61 -4.29
CA ALA A 154 17.67 2.45 -5.16
C ALA A 154 17.04 2.68 -6.55
N CYS A 155 15.83 3.24 -6.60
CA CYS A 155 15.15 3.63 -7.83
C CYS A 155 15.97 4.66 -8.63
N GLY A 156 16.53 5.66 -7.96
CA GLY A 156 17.40 6.67 -8.56
C GLY A 156 18.67 6.06 -9.17
N ALA A 157 19.34 5.17 -8.44
CA ALA A 157 20.53 4.47 -8.94
C ALA A 157 20.22 3.54 -10.13
N ALA A 158 19.02 2.97 -10.17
CA ALA A 158 18.56 2.11 -11.25
C ALA A 158 17.93 2.87 -12.44
N GLY A 159 17.73 4.19 -12.33
CA GLY A 159 16.99 4.97 -13.32
C GLY A 159 15.54 4.52 -13.51
N THR A 160 14.95 3.87 -12.51
CA THR A 160 13.57 3.34 -12.57
C THR A 160 12.62 4.30 -11.83
N PRO A 161 11.57 4.83 -12.47
CA PRO A 161 10.55 5.63 -11.80
C PRO A 161 9.83 4.85 -10.70
N ALA A 162 9.28 5.57 -9.72
CA ALA A 162 8.39 4.99 -8.72
C ALA A 162 7.07 5.75 -8.65
N PHE A 163 5.98 5.01 -8.46
CA PHE A 163 4.62 5.52 -8.44
C PHE A 163 3.88 5.06 -7.19
N LEU A 164 2.93 5.87 -6.75
CA LEU A 164 1.98 5.53 -5.69
C LEU A 164 0.73 6.42 -5.77
N GLU A 165 -0.32 6.01 -5.09
CA GLU A 165 -1.46 6.85 -4.75
C GLU A 165 -1.49 7.11 -3.26
N ALA A 166 -1.28 8.36 -2.85
CA ALA A 166 -1.45 8.73 -1.46
C ALA A 166 -2.95 8.77 -1.11
N SER A 167 -3.35 8.05 -0.07
CA SER A 167 -4.73 8.01 0.42
C SER A 167 -5.08 9.15 1.39
N THR A 168 -4.10 9.97 1.80
CA THR A 168 -4.33 11.14 2.65
C THR A 168 -3.37 12.27 2.32
N GLU A 169 -3.74 13.50 2.67
CA GLU A 169 -2.85 14.66 2.60
C GLU A 169 -1.61 14.52 3.51
N ARG A 170 -1.73 13.76 4.61
CA ARG A 170 -0.60 13.49 5.51
C ARG A 170 0.42 12.57 4.85
N SER A 171 -0.01 11.48 4.21
CA SER A 171 0.89 10.58 3.48
C SER A 171 1.47 11.28 2.24
N ALA A 172 0.67 12.08 1.52
CA ALA A 172 1.18 12.88 0.40
C ALA A 172 2.33 13.82 0.80
N ARG A 173 2.25 14.46 1.98
CA ARG A 173 3.35 15.28 2.52
C ARG A 173 4.59 14.48 2.91
N LEU A 174 4.42 13.23 3.35
CA LEU A 174 5.55 12.33 3.59
C LEU A 174 6.24 12.00 2.27
N TYR A 175 5.50 11.51 1.28
CA TYR A 175 6.05 11.15 -0.02
C TYR A 175 6.73 12.34 -0.72
N ALA A 176 6.15 13.54 -0.61
CA ALA A 176 6.76 14.76 -1.15
C ALA A 176 8.13 15.11 -0.56
N ARG A 177 8.34 14.83 0.73
CA ARG A 177 9.65 15.04 1.37
C ARG A 177 10.71 14.07 0.86
N GLU A 178 10.27 12.89 0.42
CA GLU A 178 11.12 11.83 -0.13
C GLU A 178 11.25 11.91 -1.67
N GLY A 179 10.79 13.02 -2.28
CA GLY A 179 11.02 13.31 -3.70
C GLY A 179 9.88 12.93 -4.65
N PHE A 180 8.75 12.43 -4.15
CA PHE A 180 7.57 12.20 -4.99
C PHE A 180 6.84 13.52 -5.29
N VAL A 181 6.38 13.71 -6.52
CA VAL A 181 5.65 14.88 -6.99
C VAL A 181 4.22 14.45 -7.36
N ARG A 182 3.22 15.27 -7.04
CA ARG A 182 1.84 15.03 -7.48
C ARG A 182 1.77 15.17 -9.00
N GLU A 183 1.43 14.09 -9.68
CA GLU A 183 1.35 14.02 -11.13
C GLU A 183 0.32 12.95 -11.50
N GLY A 184 -0.71 13.36 -12.26
CA GLY A 184 -1.88 12.54 -12.57
C GLY A 184 -3.18 13.16 -12.02
N THR A 185 -4.31 12.54 -12.36
CA THR A 185 -5.64 12.98 -11.92
C THR A 185 -5.95 12.39 -10.55
N PRO A 186 -6.28 13.21 -9.51
CA PRO A 186 -6.75 12.67 -8.26
C PRO A 186 -8.13 12.00 -8.42
N HIS A 187 -8.34 10.86 -7.77
CA HIS A 187 -9.61 10.12 -7.83
C HIS A 187 -10.26 10.08 -6.45
N GLN A 188 -11.41 10.72 -6.32
CA GLN A 188 -12.20 10.67 -5.08
C GLN A 188 -13.00 9.37 -5.02
N LEU A 189 -12.77 8.55 -4.00
CA LEU A 189 -13.57 7.36 -3.75
C LEU A 189 -15.00 7.77 -3.30
N PRO A 190 -16.04 6.99 -3.66
CA PRO A 190 -17.43 7.35 -3.39
C PRO A 190 -17.75 7.31 -1.89
N ASP A 191 -18.94 7.81 -1.53
CA ASP A 191 -19.45 7.80 -0.15
C ASP A 191 -18.50 8.45 0.87
N ASN A 192 -17.93 9.60 0.52
CA ASN A 192 -16.93 10.32 1.34
C ASN A 192 -15.64 9.52 1.60
N GLY A 193 -15.30 8.56 0.72
CA GLY A 193 -14.01 7.90 0.75
C GLY A 193 -12.84 8.86 0.49
N PRO A 194 -11.60 8.42 0.77
CA PRO A 194 -10.42 9.24 0.55
C PRO A 194 -10.23 9.58 -0.93
N THR A 195 -9.54 10.69 -1.18
CA THR A 195 -9.01 10.99 -2.51
C THR A 195 -7.67 10.28 -2.68
N LEU A 196 -7.58 9.41 -3.68
CA LEU A 196 -6.32 8.86 -4.15
C LEU A 196 -5.58 9.96 -4.92
N ILE A 197 -4.36 10.27 -4.46
CA ILE A 197 -3.52 11.32 -5.03
C ILE A 197 -2.33 10.65 -5.71
N PRO A 198 -2.34 10.52 -7.05
CA PRO A 198 -1.22 9.98 -7.81
C PRO A 198 0.05 10.81 -7.59
N MET A 199 1.15 10.13 -7.29
CA MET A 199 2.46 10.76 -7.10
C MET A 199 3.57 9.93 -7.74
N TRP A 200 4.52 10.64 -8.34
CA TRP A 200 5.66 10.07 -9.05
C TRP A 200 6.98 10.53 -8.46
N PHE A 201 7.89 9.59 -8.26
CA PHE A 201 9.31 9.85 -8.20
C PHE A 201 9.92 9.55 -9.57
N ARG A 202 10.62 10.54 -10.14
CA ARG A 202 11.34 10.42 -11.41
C ARG A 202 12.84 10.64 -11.15
N PRO A 203 13.70 9.63 -11.39
CA PRO A 203 15.16 9.71 -11.27
C PRO A 203 15.83 10.83 -12.06
#